data_AF-A0A7X6PVY0-F1
#
_entry.id   AF-A0A7X6PVY0-F1
#
_cell.length_a   1.000
_cell.length_b   1.000
_cell.length_c   1.000
_cell.angle_alpha   90.00
_cell.angle_beta   90.00
_cell.angle_gamma   90.00
#
_symmetry.space_group_name_H-M   'P 1'
#
loop_
_entity.id
_entity.type
_entity.pdbx_description
1 polymer ?
#
loop_
_entity_poly.entity_id
_entity_poly.type
_entity_poly.pdbx_seq_one_letter_code
_entity_poly.pdbx_strand_id
1 'polypeptide(L)'
;MSRFCNTLETTYKIPTVGAAAANMMKYAVEYNLTNVTGMPIRFIGVPFPVAGQPREVHRRYVRGNDMISNKPMMMTVVEHLTRPLTDHEKYSGPAPAPEPEPRFLPPDTEDNLHYLFKDKDWTDYNPIILPTEEKVKAMLEGTSHAPDKVVKIIDWPGGKREFTVEKVAICAVMAGARPEYMPLILAVATQVPFGNSTSSMANMILVNGPIRNELEMNYKGNVMGPHNEVNAVVGRSYTIMSKTAGNIHHGETTFSTLGNNLQYNNLCIAENEEALPEGWQPYHVKNNFKPNDSTVTIGTGWSYISSVGEMQKAYPSHFLMRDYMRSLSAIGGGAVVMDPTVAELL
;
A
#
# COMPACT_ATOMS: atom_id res chain seq x y z
N MET A 1 15.04 -4.61 -5.45
CA MET A 1 16.48 -4.93 -5.52
C MET A 1 16.72 -6.38 -5.95
N SER A 2 16.19 -7.39 -5.23
CA SER A 2 16.30 -8.82 -5.60
C SER A 2 15.93 -9.14 -7.05
N ARG A 3 14.82 -8.59 -7.56
CA ARG A 3 14.42 -8.76 -8.97
C ARG A 3 15.44 -8.27 -9.98
N PHE A 4 16.05 -7.11 -9.71
CA PHE A 4 17.07 -6.55 -10.61
C PHE A 4 18.33 -7.40 -10.59
N CYS A 5 18.76 -7.86 -9.40
CA CYS A 5 19.84 -8.84 -9.26
C CYS A 5 19.54 -10.12 -10.08
N ASN A 6 18.33 -10.67 -9.93
CA ASN A 6 17.89 -11.84 -10.69
C ASN A 6 17.94 -11.61 -12.19
N THR A 7 17.42 -10.48 -12.70
CA THR A 7 17.48 -10.16 -14.13
C THR A 7 18.92 -10.00 -14.63
N LEU A 8 19.78 -9.29 -13.88
CA LEU A 8 21.19 -9.10 -14.23
C LEU A 8 21.94 -10.43 -14.34
N GLU A 9 21.73 -11.35 -13.40
CA GLU A 9 22.42 -12.64 -13.40
C GLU A 9 21.83 -13.62 -14.43
N THR A 10 20.50 -13.71 -14.53
CA THR A 10 19.85 -14.70 -15.40
C THR A 10 19.85 -14.28 -16.87
N THR A 11 19.53 -13.02 -17.16
CA THR A 11 19.41 -12.49 -18.53
C THR A 11 20.75 -11.99 -19.05
N TYR A 12 21.45 -11.17 -18.27
CA TYR A 12 22.66 -10.48 -18.73
C TYR A 12 23.97 -11.18 -18.34
N LYS A 13 23.89 -12.23 -17.51
CA LYS A 13 25.06 -12.98 -16.99
C LYS A 13 26.07 -12.09 -16.26
N ILE A 14 25.57 -11.04 -15.60
CA ILE A 14 26.37 -10.12 -14.78
C ILE A 14 26.23 -10.55 -13.32
N PRO A 15 27.33 -10.97 -12.64
CA PRO A 15 27.29 -11.31 -11.22
C PRO A 15 26.82 -10.11 -10.39
N THR A 16 25.94 -10.35 -9.41
CA THR A 16 25.47 -9.29 -8.52
C THR A 16 25.60 -9.68 -7.06
N VAL A 17 25.57 -8.65 -6.19
CA VAL A 17 25.41 -8.82 -4.76
C VAL A 17 24.31 -7.88 -4.32
N GLY A 18 23.24 -8.45 -3.77
CA GLY A 18 22.18 -7.67 -3.17
C GLY A 18 22.67 -7.03 -1.86
N ALA A 19 22.27 -5.80 -1.58
CA ALA A 19 22.46 -5.19 -0.27
C ALA A 19 21.10 -4.84 0.32
N ALA A 20 20.86 -5.22 1.57
CA ALA A 20 19.62 -4.89 2.27
C ALA A 20 19.91 -4.51 3.72
N ALA A 21 19.03 -3.70 4.32
CA ALA A 21 19.15 -3.34 5.72
C ALA A 21 18.92 -4.57 6.62
N ALA A 22 19.61 -4.63 7.75
CA ALA A 22 19.60 -5.76 8.68
C ALA A 22 18.18 -6.20 9.08
N ASN A 23 17.26 -5.25 9.27
CA ASN A 23 15.86 -5.50 9.63
C ASN A 23 15.01 -6.11 8.49
N MET A 24 15.52 -6.17 7.26
CA MET A 24 14.82 -6.74 6.10
C MET A 24 15.50 -8.01 5.57
N MET A 25 16.52 -8.52 6.27
CA MET A 25 17.35 -9.61 5.74
C MET A 25 16.59 -10.91 5.55
N LYS A 26 15.66 -11.24 6.46
CA LYS A 26 14.79 -12.40 6.32
C LYS A 26 13.98 -12.34 5.02
N TYR A 27 13.40 -11.18 4.71
CA TYR A 27 12.72 -10.99 3.44
C TYR A 27 13.66 -11.10 2.24
N ALA A 28 14.83 -10.45 2.31
CA ALA A 28 15.80 -10.42 1.23
C ALA A 28 16.30 -11.82 0.84
N VAL A 29 16.61 -12.66 1.83
CA VAL A 29 17.25 -13.97 1.63
C VAL A 29 16.24 -15.11 1.52
N GLU A 30 15.25 -15.16 2.40
CA GLU A 30 14.30 -16.29 2.48
C GLU A 30 13.07 -16.00 1.62
N TYR A 31 12.34 -14.93 1.93
CA TYR A 31 11.04 -14.68 1.31
C TYR A 31 11.15 -14.43 -0.20
N ASN A 32 12.17 -13.68 -0.66
CA ASN A 32 12.38 -13.48 -2.09
C ASN A 32 12.72 -14.78 -2.80
N LEU A 33 13.54 -15.64 -2.20
CA LEU A 33 13.89 -16.94 -2.77
C LEU A 33 12.63 -17.78 -3.00
N THR A 34 11.78 -17.93 -1.98
CA THR A 34 10.63 -18.83 -2.03
C THR A 34 9.42 -18.26 -2.76
N ASN A 35 9.27 -16.92 -2.84
CA ASN A 35 8.04 -16.30 -3.35
C ASN A 35 8.25 -15.36 -4.54
N VAL A 36 9.48 -14.94 -4.85
CA VAL A 36 9.73 -13.89 -5.85
C VAL A 36 10.64 -14.36 -6.98
N THR A 37 11.88 -14.71 -6.65
CA THR A 37 12.93 -14.96 -7.65
C THR A 37 13.11 -16.44 -7.93
N GLY A 38 12.89 -17.33 -6.97
CA GLY A 38 13.25 -18.76 -7.07
C GLY A 38 14.75 -19.03 -7.06
N MET A 39 15.54 -18.09 -7.57
CA MET A 39 16.98 -18.11 -7.57
C MET A 39 17.58 -17.59 -6.26
N PRO A 40 18.54 -18.31 -5.65
CA PRO A 40 19.34 -17.80 -4.54
C PRO A 40 20.21 -16.62 -4.98
N ILE A 41 20.00 -15.46 -4.37
CA ILE A 41 20.83 -14.27 -4.60
C ILE A 41 21.78 -14.12 -3.42
N ARG A 42 23.06 -13.87 -3.71
CA ARG A 42 24.04 -13.52 -2.66
C ARG A 42 23.73 -12.11 -2.14
N PHE A 43 23.52 -12.01 -0.83
CA PHE A 43 23.25 -10.73 -0.16
C PHE A 43 24.35 -10.35 0.83
N ILE A 44 24.46 -9.05 1.10
CA ILE A 44 25.06 -8.50 2.31
C ILE A 44 24.02 -7.71 3.11
N GLY A 45 24.17 -7.74 4.43
CA GLY A 45 23.37 -6.97 5.36
C GLY A 45 24.11 -5.70 5.78
N VAL A 46 23.43 -4.56 5.71
CA VAL A 46 23.94 -3.28 6.20
C VAL A 46 23.22 -2.88 7.50
N PRO A 47 23.88 -2.21 8.46
CA PRO A 47 23.22 -1.70 9.65
C PRO A 47 22.05 -0.77 9.31
N PHE A 48 21.00 -0.81 10.12
CA PHE A 48 19.82 0.05 10.01
C PHE A 48 19.86 1.15 11.11
N PRO A 49 19.51 2.42 10.81
CA PRO A 49 18.98 2.94 9.55
C PRO A 49 20.06 3.24 8.49
N VAL A 50 19.68 3.11 7.22
CA VAL A 50 20.52 3.47 6.06
C VAL A 50 20.22 4.89 5.57
N ALA A 51 18.94 5.22 5.42
CA ALA A 51 18.52 6.53 4.93
C ALA A 51 18.77 7.64 5.97
N GLY A 52 19.10 8.84 5.50
CA GLY A 52 19.28 10.03 6.33
C GLY A 52 20.56 10.05 7.18
N GLN A 53 21.41 9.02 7.10
CA GLN A 53 22.65 8.98 7.86
C GLN A 53 23.78 9.80 7.17
N PRO A 54 24.64 10.48 7.94
CA PRO A 54 25.82 11.14 7.40
C PRO A 54 26.77 10.18 6.67
N ARG A 55 27.51 10.71 5.68
CA ARG A 55 28.49 9.94 4.91
C ARG A 55 29.52 9.19 5.77
N GLU A 56 29.91 9.75 6.91
CA GLU A 56 30.82 9.09 7.85
C GLU A 56 30.22 7.81 8.44
N VAL A 57 28.92 7.80 8.76
CA VAL A 57 28.20 6.62 9.24
C VAL A 57 28.22 5.53 8.15
N HIS A 58 27.89 5.88 6.90
CA HIS A 58 27.97 4.92 5.79
C HIS A 58 29.38 4.39 5.57
N ARG A 59 30.42 5.23 5.70
CA ARG A 59 31.82 4.76 5.66
C ARG A 59 32.11 3.76 6.77
N ARG A 60 31.58 3.96 7.99
CA ARG A 60 31.70 2.99 9.08
C ARG A 60 30.95 1.69 8.77
N TYR A 61 29.77 1.75 8.15
CA TYR A 61 29.05 0.54 7.73
C TYR A 61 29.88 -0.29 6.74
N VAL A 62 30.39 0.35 5.69
CA VAL A 62 31.20 -0.30 4.65
C VAL A 62 32.53 -0.86 5.19
N ARG A 63 33.15 -0.16 6.15
CA ARG A 63 34.38 -0.62 6.82
C ARG A 63 34.13 -1.65 7.92
N GLY A 64 32.88 -1.78 8.36
CA GLY A 64 32.48 -2.71 9.38
C GLY A 64 32.24 -4.12 8.83
N ASN A 65 31.48 -4.89 9.59
CA ASN A 65 31.13 -6.25 9.20
C ASN A 65 29.80 -6.28 8.45
N ASP A 66 29.69 -7.21 7.52
CA ASP A 66 28.42 -7.65 6.96
C ASP A 66 27.54 -8.22 8.08
N MET A 67 26.28 -7.77 8.15
CA MET A 67 25.33 -8.17 9.19
C MET A 67 24.83 -9.62 9.03
N ILE A 68 25.14 -10.31 7.93
CA ILE A 68 24.80 -11.73 7.73
C ILE A 68 25.95 -12.63 8.19
N SER A 69 27.13 -12.46 7.59
CA SER A 69 28.28 -13.34 7.81
C SER A 69 29.16 -12.92 9.00
N ASN A 70 28.97 -11.72 9.53
CA ASN A 70 29.83 -11.08 10.53
C ASN A 70 31.32 -10.98 10.12
N LYS A 71 31.61 -11.00 8.81
CA LYS A 71 32.94 -10.79 8.22
C LYS A 71 33.06 -9.36 7.69
N PRO A 72 34.28 -8.84 7.44
CA PRO A 72 34.45 -7.51 6.85
C PRO A 72 33.64 -7.34 5.57
N MET A 73 32.75 -6.34 5.53
CA MET A 73 31.69 -6.23 4.51
C MET A 73 32.24 -6.22 3.08
N MET A 74 33.27 -5.38 2.82
CA MET A 74 33.85 -5.29 1.48
C MET A 74 34.56 -6.58 1.05
N MET A 75 35.13 -7.34 1.98
CA MET A 75 35.68 -8.65 1.66
C MET A 75 34.58 -9.63 1.26
N THR A 76 33.46 -9.66 2.01
CA THR A 76 32.29 -10.48 1.64
C THR A 76 31.72 -10.09 0.28
N VAL A 77 31.65 -8.80 -0.05
CA VAL A 77 31.21 -8.34 -1.38
C VAL A 77 32.14 -8.87 -2.48
N VAL A 78 33.45 -8.74 -2.32
CA VAL A 78 34.42 -9.25 -3.30
C VAL A 78 34.30 -10.77 -3.42
N GLU A 79 34.19 -11.50 -2.31
CA GLU A 79 34.00 -12.95 -2.33
C GLU A 79 32.72 -13.34 -3.06
N HIS A 80 31.59 -12.68 -2.79
CA HIS A 80 30.33 -12.96 -3.45
C HIS A 80 30.36 -12.67 -4.96
N LEU A 81 31.11 -11.66 -5.41
CA LEU A 81 31.25 -11.32 -6.83
C LEU A 81 32.25 -12.22 -7.58
N THR A 82 33.27 -12.75 -6.90
CA THR A 82 34.41 -13.41 -7.56
C THR A 82 34.45 -14.92 -7.38
N ARG A 83 33.89 -15.46 -6.30
CA ARG A 83 33.88 -16.91 -6.09
C ARG A 83 32.87 -17.59 -7.01
N PRO A 84 33.20 -18.77 -7.56
CA PRO A 84 32.23 -19.59 -8.30
C PRO A 84 30.95 -19.82 -7.51
N LEU A 85 29.82 -19.95 -8.22
CA LEU A 85 28.55 -20.34 -7.62
C LEU A 85 28.62 -21.79 -7.13
N THR A 86 28.08 -22.04 -5.94
CA THR A 86 27.80 -23.39 -5.45
C THR A 86 26.67 -24.03 -6.26
N ASP A 87 26.47 -25.35 -6.15
CA ASP A 87 25.44 -26.04 -6.92
C ASP A 87 24.01 -25.55 -6.59
N HIS A 88 23.76 -25.16 -5.35
CA HIS A 88 22.50 -24.52 -4.95
C HIS A 88 22.31 -23.15 -5.61
N GLU A 89 23.35 -22.32 -5.64
CA GLU A 89 23.31 -20.97 -6.23
C GLU A 89 23.23 -20.98 -7.76
N LYS A 90 23.54 -22.11 -8.42
CA LYS A 90 23.33 -22.27 -9.87
C LYS A 90 21.87 -22.41 -10.25
N TYR A 91 20.96 -22.65 -9.30
CA TYR A 91 19.54 -22.75 -9.59
C TYR A 91 18.99 -21.40 -10.05
N SER A 92 18.49 -21.33 -11.29
CA SER A 92 17.93 -20.11 -11.89
C SER A 92 16.46 -20.28 -12.31
N GLY A 93 15.76 -21.22 -11.69
CA GLY A 93 14.34 -21.48 -11.96
C GLY A 93 13.42 -20.49 -11.23
N PRO A 94 12.12 -20.47 -11.59
CA PRO A 94 11.13 -19.66 -10.90
C PRO A 94 10.97 -20.12 -9.44
N ALA A 95 10.37 -19.25 -8.62
CA ALA A 95 9.93 -19.66 -7.28
C ALA A 95 9.00 -20.89 -7.39
N PRO A 96 9.04 -21.80 -6.39
CA PRO A 96 8.10 -22.91 -6.33
C PRO A 96 6.66 -22.41 -6.49
N ALA A 97 5.85 -23.16 -7.23
CA ALA A 97 4.43 -22.85 -7.31
C ALA A 97 3.83 -22.95 -5.90
N PRO A 98 2.93 -22.02 -5.52
CA PRO A 98 2.25 -22.10 -4.23
C PRO A 98 1.42 -23.38 -4.17
N GLU A 99 1.29 -23.94 -2.97
CA GLU A 99 0.38 -25.05 -2.74
C GLU A 99 -1.06 -24.59 -3.02
N PRO A 100 -1.85 -25.36 -3.79
CA PRO A 100 -3.25 -25.03 -4.03
C PRO A 100 -4.02 -25.02 -2.71
N GLU A 101 -4.52 -23.85 -2.31
CA GLU A 101 -5.43 -23.73 -1.19
C GLU A 101 -6.87 -24.04 -1.63
N PRO A 102 -7.67 -24.69 -0.77
CA PRO A 102 -9.08 -24.91 -1.08
C PRO A 102 -9.80 -23.57 -1.21
N ARG A 103 -10.76 -23.51 -2.14
CA ARG A 103 -11.59 -22.32 -2.35
C ARG A 103 -12.39 -21.94 -1.10
N PHE A 104 -12.76 -22.91 -0.28
CA PHE A 104 -13.54 -22.72 0.95
C PHE A 104 -12.77 -23.18 2.18
N LEU A 105 -12.96 -22.47 3.27
CA LEU A 105 -12.54 -22.91 4.59
C LEU A 105 -13.45 -24.05 5.08
N PRO A 106 -12.93 -24.97 5.90
CA PRO A 106 -13.77 -25.94 6.59
C PRO A 106 -14.88 -25.25 7.40
N PRO A 107 -16.10 -25.81 7.46
CA PRO A 107 -17.16 -25.29 8.31
C PRO A 107 -16.73 -25.28 9.78
N ASP A 108 -17.03 -24.18 10.48
CA ASP A 108 -16.80 -24.01 11.90
C ASP A 108 -17.80 -22.97 12.46
N THR A 109 -17.74 -22.71 13.76
CA THR A 109 -18.50 -21.64 14.40
C THR A 109 -18.04 -20.26 13.92
N GLU A 110 -18.96 -19.28 13.93
CA GLU A 110 -18.65 -17.90 13.53
C GLU A 110 -17.49 -17.30 14.34
N ASP A 111 -17.46 -17.53 15.66
CA ASP A 111 -16.39 -17.08 16.54
C ASP A 111 -15.03 -17.69 16.15
N ASN A 112 -14.98 -19.00 15.91
CA ASN A 112 -13.75 -19.68 15.50
C ASN A 112 -13.24 -19.16 14.15
N LEU A 113 -14.13 -18.91 13.19
CA LEU A 113 -13.77 -18.33 11.92
C LEU A 113 -13.26 -16.89 12.09
N HIS A 114 -13.88 -16.07 12.95
CA HIS A 114 -13.36 -14.74 13.26
C HIS A 114 -11.96 -14.77 13.88
N TYR A 115 -11.68 -15.72 14.79
CA TYR A 115 -10.33 -15.91 15.33
C TYR A 115 -9.36 -16.34 14.25
N LEU A 116 -9.74 -17.30 13.39
CA LEU A 116 -8.90 -17.76 12.29
C LEU A 116 -8.47 -16.62 11.36
N PHE A 117 -9.40 -15.73 10.97
CA PHE A 117 -9.05 -14.60 10.11
C PHE A 117 -8.08 -13.61 10.78
N LYS A 118 -8.17 -13.43 12.10
CA LYS A 118 -7.23 -12.61 12.87
C LYS A 118 -5.86 -13.29 12.98
N ASP A 119 -5.83 -14.58 13.30
CA ASP A 119 -4.60 -15.36 13.45
C ASP A 119 -3.82 -15.46 12.13
N LYS A 120 -4.52 -15.48 11.00
CA LYS A 120 -3.94 -15.46 9.65
C LYS A 120 -3.60 -14.05 9.14
N ASP A 121 -3.82 -13.01 9.94
CA ASP A 121 -3.62 -11.61 9.56
C ASP A 121 -4.42 -11.18 8.30
N TRP A 122 -5.57 -11.82 8.04
CA TRP A 122 -6.44 -11.57 6.89
C TRP A 122 -7.47 -10.46 7.11
N THR A 123 -7.38 -9.75 8.23
CA THR A 123 -8.26 -8.64 8.60
C THR A 123 -7.43 -7.49 9.16
N ASP A 124 -8.03 -6.30 9.28
CA ASP A 124 -7.50 -5.16 10.02
C ASP A 124 -7.73 -5.26 11.55
N TYR A 125 -7.98 -6.46 12.06
CA TYR A 125 -8.33 -6.80 13.46
C TYR A 125 -9.65 -6.23 13.97
N ASN A 126 -10.32 -5.37 13.20
CA ASN A 126 -11.69 -4.96 13.43
C ASN A 126 -12.66 -6.10 13.06
N PRO A 127 -13.89 -6.12 13.62
CA PRO A 127 -14.91 -7.09 13.24
C PRO A 127 -15.19 -7.06 11.73
N ILE A 128 -15.25 -8.23 11.11
CA ILE A 128 -15.57 -8.39 9.68
C ILE A 128 -16.92 -9.05 9.52
N ILE A 129 -17.52 -8.94 8.35
CA ILE A 129 -18.59 -9.85 7.95
C ILE A 129 -17.94 -11.07 7.31
N LEU A 130 -18.22 -12.28 7.81
CA LEU A 130 -17.70 -13.50 7.17
C LEU A 130 -18.19 -13.59 5.71
N PRO A 131 -17.28 -13.75 4.73
CA PRO A 131 -17.62 -13.68 3.31
C PRO A 131 -18.17 -15.04 2.82
N THR A 132 -19.40 -15.37 3.22
CA THR A 132 -20.09 -16.58 2.74
C THR A 132 -20.42 -16.48 1.26
N GLU A 133 -20.66 -17.61 0.61
CA GLU A 133 -20.99 -17.67 -0.82
C GLU A 133 -22.19 -16.79 -1.18
N GLU A 134 -23.22 -16.78 -0.34
CA GLU A 134 -24.43 -15.98 -0.57
C GLU A 134 -24.13 -14.48 -0.50
N LYS A 135 -23.33 -14.04 0.47
CA LYS A 135 -22.96 -12.63 0.63
C LYS A 135 -22.04 -12.15 -0.50
N VAL A 136 -21.09 -12.99 -0.92
CA VAL A 136 -20.21 -12.70 -2.05
C VAL A 136 -21.01 -12.64 -3.35
N LYS A 137 -21.96 -13.56 -3.55
CA LYS A 137 -22.87 -13.53 -4.70
C LYS A 137 -23.70 -12.25 -4.73
N ALA A 138 -24.30 -11.85 -3.61
CA ALA A 138 -25.04 -10.60 -3.51
C ALA A 138 -24.17 -9.37 -3.79
N MET A 139 -22.93 -9.34 -3.28
CA MET A 139 -21.97 -8.27 -3.57
C MET A 139 -21.65 -8.17 -5.07
N LEU A 140 -21.54 -9.29 -5.76
CA LEU A 140 -21.26 -9.34 -7.20
C LEU A 140 -22.40 -8.77 -8.06
N GLU A 141 -23.64 -8.67 -7.55
CA GLU A 141 -24.74 -8.01 -8.25
C GLU A 141 -24.50 -6.50 -8.45
N GLY A 142 -23.59 -5.92 -7.67
CA GLY A 142 -23.16 -4.52 -7.78
C GLY A 142 -22.27 -4.20 -8.98
N THR A 143 -21.94 -5.18 -9.83
CA THR A 143 -21.10 -4.98 -11.01
C THR A 143 -21.54 -5.83 -12.20
N SER A 144 -21.29 -5.35 -13.41
CA SER A 144 -21.48 -6.11 -14.65
C SER A 144 -20.26 -6.95 -15.05
N HIS A 145 -19.15 -6.84 -14.32
CA HIS A 145 -17.95 -7.62 -14.61
C HIS A 145 -18.09 -9.07 -14.15
N ALA A 146 -17.56 -9.99 -14.97
CA ALA A 146 -17.51 -11.41 -14.61
C ALA A 146 -16.65 -11.62 -13.34
N PRO A 147 -17.02 -12.55 -12.44
CA PRO A 147 -16.29 -12.78 -11.18
C PRO A 147 -14.82 -13.18 -11.36
N ASP A 148 -14.50 -13.88 -12.44
CA ASP A 148 -13.15 -14.34 -12.80
C ASP A 148 -12.31 -13.28 -13.54
N LYS A 149 -12.91 -12.15 -13.93
CA LYS A 149 -12.18 -11.06 -14.58
C LYS A 149 -11.07 -10.56 -13.67
N VAL A 150 -9.84 -10.53 -14.19
CA VAL A 150 -8.68 -9.97 -13.51
C VAL A 150 -8.77 -8.45 -13.49
N VAL A 151 -8.80 -7.87 -12.29
CA VAL A 151 -8.73 -6.42 -12.06
C VAL A 151 -7.29 -5.94 -12.14
N LYS A 152 -6.36 -6.70 -11.55
CA LYS A 152 -4.93 -6.38 -11.52
C LYS A 152 -4.08 -7.63 -11.37
N ILE A 153 -2.89 -7.63 -11.98
CA ILE A 153 -1.81 -8.54 -11.61
C ILE A 153 -1.00 -7.85 -10.50
N ILE A 154 -1.12 -8.36 -9.27
CA ILE A 154 -0.30 -7.86 -8.17
C ILE A 154 1.04 -8.55 -8.28
N ASP A 155 2.07 -7.76 -8.49
CA ASP A 155 3.44 -8.23 -8.55
C ASP A 155 4.25 -7.74 -7.35
N TRP A 156 3.67 -7.12 -6.33
CA TRP A 156 4.41 -6.72 -5.13
C TRP A 156 3.48 -6.53 -3.94
N PRO A 157 3.94 -6.77 -2.69
CA PRO A 157 5.10 -7.59 -2.33
C PRO A 157 4.92 -9.06 -2.73
N GLY A 158 6.01 -9.81 -2.87
CA GLY A 158 5.94 -11.23 -3.27
C GLY A 158 5.77 -11.48 -4.77
N GLY A 159 5.37 -12.70 -5.13
CA GLY A 159 5.23 -13.16 -6.51
C GLY A 159 4.05 -12.57 -7.25
N LYS A 160 4.00 -12.82 -8.57
CA LYS A 160 2.89 -12.40 -9.43
C LYS A 160 1.64 -13.21 -9.11
N ARG A 161 0.52 -12.53 -8.92
CA ARG A 161 -0.78 -13.16 -8.64
C ARG A 161 -1.93 -12.33 -9.21
N GLU A 162 -2.96 -13.03 -9.63
CA GLU A 162 -4.17 -12.42 -10.17
C GLU A 162 -5.10 -11.97 -9.05
N PHE A 163 -5.54 -10.73 -9.13
CA PHE A 163 -6.58 -10.17 -8.28
C PHE A 163 -7.86 -9.98 -9.09
N THR A 164 -8.83 -10.86 -8.87
CA THR A 164 -10.08 -10.95 -9.64
C THR A 164 -11.21 -10.17 -8.99
N VAL A 165 -12.29 -9.93 -9.74
CA VAL A 165 -13.51 -9.29 -9.24
C VAL A 165 -14.10 -10.04 -8.04
N GLU A 166 -14.11 -11.37 -8.06
CA GLU A 166 -14.56 -12.19 -6.92
C GLU A 166 -13.73 -11.95 -5.66
N LYS A 167 -12.39 -11.86 -5.78
CA LYS A 167 -11.51 -11.56 -4.64
C LYS A 167 -11.74 -10.16 -4.08
N VAL A 168 -12.06 -9.19 -4.95
CA VAL A 168 -12.46 -7.84 -4.53
C VAL A 168 -13.78 -7.91 -3.76
N ALA A 169 -14.77 -8.65 -4.28
CA ALA A 169 -16.08 -8.81 -3.63
C ALA A 169 -15.96 -9.46 -2.25
N ILE A 170 -15.11 -10.48 -2.08
CA ILE A 170 -14.81 -11.09 -0.78
C ILE A 170 -14.32 -10.03 0.23
N CYS A 171 -13.34 -9.21 -0.16
CA CYS A 171 -12.81 -8.17 0.72
C CYS A 171 -13.83 -7.07 1.01
N ALA A 172 -14.67 -6.72 0.02
CA ALA A 172 -15.74 -5.75 0.17
C ALA A 172 -16.80 -6.23 1.18
N VAL A 173 -17.21 -7.50 1.09
CA VAL A 173 -18.11 -8.13 2.09
C VAL A 173 -17.47 -8.06 3.47
N MET A 174 -16.21 -8.47 3.62
CA MET A 174 -15.50 -8.42 4.89
C MET A 174 -15.49 -7.01 5.51
N ALA A 175 -15.36 -5.98 4.69
CA ALA A 175 -15.39 -4.58 5.13
C ALA A 175 -16.80 -4.08 5.51
N GLY A 176 -17.86 -4.80 5.13
CA GLY A 176 -19.25 -4.40 5.33
C GLY A 176 -19.84 -3.56 4.19
N ALA A 177 -19.31 -3.69 2.97
CA ALA A 177 -19.83 -2.96 1.82
C ALA A 177 -21.23 -3.42 1.42
N ARG A 178 -22.00 -2.48 0.86
CA ARG A 178 -23.22 -2.78 0.10
C ARG A 178 -22.87 -2.93 -1.39
N PRO A 179 -23.65 -3.71 -2.17
CA PRO A 179 -23.35 -3.94 -3.60
C PRO A 179 -23.20 -2.64 -4.41
N GLU A 180 -23.92 -1.58 -4.06
CA GLU A 180 -23.85 -0.29 -4.75
C GLU A 180 -22.44 0.34 -4.67
N TYR A 181 -21.63 -0.03 -3.68
CA TYR A 181 -20.26 0.49 -3.52
C TYR A 181 -19.27 -0.21 -4.46
N MET A 182 -19.65 -1.37 -5.02
CA MET A 182 -18.76 -2.26 -5.76
C MET A 182 -18.04 -1.59 -6.94
N PRO A 183 -18.67 -0.71 -7.76
CA PRO A 183 -17.96 -0.01 -8.83
C PRO A 183 -16.80 0.85 -8.33
N LEU A 184 -16.99 1.57 -7.21
CA LEU A 184 -15.95 2.40 -6.60
C LEU A 184 -14.84 1.53 -5.97
N ILE A 185 -15.22 0.44 -5.27
CA ILE A 185 -14.25 -0.48 -4.67
C ILE A 185 -13.40 -1.18 -5.75
N LEU A 186 -13.98 -1.52 -6.90
CA LEU A 186 -13.25 -2.04 -8.06
C LEU A 186 -12.24 -1.02 -8.60
N ALA A 187 -12.59 0.26 -8.67
CA ALA A 187 -11.65 1.31 -9.07
C ALA A 187 -10.48 1.41 -8.07
N VAL A 188 -10.77 1.39 -6.77
CA VAL A 188 -9.76 1.38 -5.69
C VAL A 188 -8.87 0.14 -5.76
N ALA A 189 -9.44 -1.04 -6.07
CA ALA A 189 -8.72 -2.30 -6.19
C ALA A 189 -7.57 -2.28 -7.22
N THR A 190 -7.64 -1.41 -8.24
CA THR A 190 -6.56 -1.21 -9.21
C THR A 190 -5.27 -0.67 -8.58
N GLN A 191 -5.36 -0.07 -7.39
CA GLN A 191 -4.24 0.53 -6.67
C GLN A 191 -3.78 -0.32 -5.48
N VAL A 192 -4.25 -1.57 -5.36
CA VAL A 192 -3.80 -2.52 -4.34
C VAL A 192 -2.43 -3.12 -4.72
N PRO A 193 -1.50 -3.34 -3.78
CA PRO A 193 -1.57 -2.98 -2.37
C PRO A 193 -1.34 -1.49 -2.12
N PHE A 194 -1.76 -1.03 -0.95
CA PHE A 194 -1.43 0.30 -0.46
C PHE A 194 0.08 0.55 -0.32
N GLY A 195 0.48 1.81 -0.37
CA GLY A 195 1.88 2.22 -0.20
C GLY A 195 2.39 1.97 1.21
N ASN A 196 3.57 1.36 1.32
CA ASN A 196 4.25 1.12 2.59
C ASN A 196 5.76 1.35 2.48
N SER A 197 6.39 1.64 3.61
CA SER A 197 7.82 1.88 3.73
C SER A 197 8.28 1.54 5.15
N THR A 198 9.57 1.25 5.31
CA THR A 198 10.19 1.17 6.65
C THR A 198 10.00 2.44 7.46
N SER A 199 9.90 3.59 6.80
CA SER A 199 9.60 4.88 7.43
C SER A 199 8.12 5.15 7.70
N SER A 200 7.24 4.15 7.57
CA SER A 200 5.81 4.21 7.99
C SER A 200 4.94 5.16 7.15
N MET A 201 4.77 4.85 5.86
CA MET A 201 3.87 5.57 4.96
C MET A 201 2.38 5.40 5.33
N ALA A 202 1.55 6.29 4.80
CA ALA A 202 0.09 6.23 4.73
C ALA A 202 -0.40 6.58 3.33
N ASN A 203 -1.72 6.44 3.14
CA ASN A 203 -2.40 6.65 1.87
C ASN A 203 -3.60 7.58 2.06
N MET A 204 -4.00 8.22 0.97
CA MET A 204 -5.22 9.01 0.88
C MET A 204 -6.00 8.57 -0.34
N ILE A 205 -7.28 8.23 -0.16
CA ILE A 205 -8.21 7.96 -1.25
C ILE A 205 -9.03 9.22 -1.47
N LEU A 206 -8.85 9.88 -2.61
CA LEU A 206 -9.66 11.02 -3.05
C LEU A 206 -10.62 10.57 -4.15
N VAL A 207 -11.92 10.68 -3.89
CA VAL A 207 -12.98 10.37 -4.85
C VAL A 207 -13.51 11.65 -5.49
N ASN A 208 -13.77 11.58 -6.79
CA ASN A 208 -14.17 12.68 -7.64
C ASN A 208 -15.35 12.29 -8.55
N GLY A 209 -16.08 13.29 -9.03
CA GLY A 209 -17.17 13.12 -10.00
C GLY A 209 -18.52 12.71 -9.40
N PRO A 210 -19.50 12.36 -10.25
CA PRO A 210 -20.89 12.12 -9.86
C PRO A 210 -21.10 11.02 -8.81
N ILE A 211 -20.22 10.00 -8.78
CA ILE A 211 -20.32 8.86 -7.85
C ILE A 211 -20.32 9.29 -6.37
N ARG A 212 -19.71 10.44 -6.06
CA ARG A 212 -19.74 11.03 -4.71
C ARG A 212 -21.16 11.28 -4.24
N ASN A 213 -22.03 11.74 -5.14
CA ASN A 213 -23.44 12.03 -4.87
C ASN A 213 -24.29 10.76 -4.96
N GLU A 214 -24.05 9.91 -5.96
CA GLU A 214 -24.78 8.65 -6.16
C GLU A 214 -24.67 7.70 -4.96
N LEU A 215 -23.49 7.64 -4.33
CA LEU A 215 -23.26 6.83 -3.14
C LEU A 215 -23.43 7.59 -1.83
N GLU A 216 -23.86 8.85 -1.87
CA GLU A 216 -24.05 9.69 -0.67
C GLU A 216 -22.77 9.78 0.20
N MET A 217 -21.60 9.91 -0.45
CA MET A 217 -20.33 10.11 0.25
C MET A 217 -20.31 11.45 0.97
N ASN A 218 -19.62 11.51 2.12
CA ASN A 218 -19.36 12.79 2.76
C ASN A 218 -18.16 13.48 2.11
N TYR A 219 -18.38 14.73 1.69
CA TYR A 219 -17.36 15.65 1.19
C TYR A 219 -17.46 17.03 1.85
N LYS A 220 -18.33 17.21 2.86
CA LYS A 220 -18.61 18.51 3.48
C LYS A 220 -17.95 18.62 4.87
N GLY A 221 -18.67 19.13 5.86
CA GLY A 221 -18.19 19.21 7.23
C GLY A 221 -17.75 17.85 7.76
N ASN A 222 -16.66 17.84 8.53
CA ASN A 222 -16.12 16.63 9.14
C ASN A 222 -15.74 15.53 8.11
N VAL A 223 -15.26 15.94 6.92
CA VAL A 223 -14.92 15.03 5.81
C VAL A 223 -13.91 13.94 6.18
N MET A 224 -13.01 14.22 7.13
CA MET A 224 -12.01 13.26 7.63
C MET A 224 -12.46 12.50 8.90
N GLY A 225 -13.70 12.68 9.35
CA GLY A 225 -14.23 12.04 10.56
C GLY A 225 -15.14 10.84 10.30
N PRO A 226 -15.51 10.11 11.36
CA PRO A 226 -16.19 8.81 11.28
C PRO A 226 -17.72 8.94 11.13
N HIS A 227 -18.20 9.83 10.26
CA HIS A 227 -19.65 10.15 10.17
C HIS A 227 -20.29 9.77 8.83
N ASN A 228 -19.60 9.00 7.99
CA ASN A 228 -20.17 8.49 6.75
C ASN A 228 -19.75 7.04 6.52
N GLU A 229 -20.74 6.19 6.28
CA GLU A 229 -20.55 4.75 6.08
C GLU A 229 -19.73 4.46 4.81
N VAL A 230 -20.02 5.12 3.69
CA VAL A 230 -19.37 4.86 2.41
C VAL A 230 -17.88 5.17 2.48
N ASN A 231 -17.52 6.36 3.00
CA ASN A 231 -16.12 6.74 3.24
C ASN A 231 -15.41 5.73 4.16
N ALA A 232 -16.07 5.30 5.25
CA ALA A 232 -15.51 4.35 6.20
C ALA A 232 -15.24 2.98 5.55
N VAL A 233 -16.23 2.45 4.82
CA VAL A 233 -16.22 1.11 4.26
C VAL A 233 -15.35 0.98 3.02
N VAL A 234 -15.38 1.96 2.10
CA VAL A 234 -14.51 1.96 0.90
C VAL A 234 -13.05 2.05 1.33
N GLY A 235 -12.73 2.94 2.26
CA GLY A 235 -11.39 3.08 2.80
C GLY A 235 -10.88 1.82 3.52
N ARG A 236 -11.75 1.19 4.31
CA ARG A 236 -11.45 -0.09 4.98
C ARG A 236 -11.31 -1.26 4.00
N SER A 237 -12.11 -1.28 2.94
CA SER A 237 -11.99 -2.29 1.87
C SER A 237 -10.59 -2.27 1.26
N TYR A 238 -10.02 -1.07 1.04
CA TYR A 238 -8.65 -0.94 0.55
C TYR A 238 -7.61 -1.53 1.50
N THR A 239 -7.79 -1.35 2.81
CA THR A 239 -6.94 -1.94 3.86
C THR A 239 -6.99 -3.47 3.80
N ILE A 240 -8.20 -4.05 3.83
CA ILE A 240 -8.39 -5.51 3.82
C ILE A 240 -7.81 -6.10 2.52
N MET A 241 -8.13 -5.54 1.35
CA MET A 241 -7.58 -5.99 0.07
C MET A 241 -6.05 -5.96 0.05
N SER A 242 -5.44 -4.94 0.66
CA SER A 242 -3.97 -4.81 0.70
C SER A 242 -3.33 -5.79 1.67
N LYS A 243 -3.97 -6.13 2.78
CA LYS A 243 -3.47 -7.17 3.70
C LYS A 243 -3.60 -8.57 3.09
N THR A 244 -4.76 -8.89 2.50
CA THR A 244 -5.04 -10.21 1.94
C THR A 244 -4.42 -10.38 0.55
N ALA A 245 -5.10 -9.92 -0.51
CA ALA A 245 -4.62 -10.05 -1.87
C ALA A 245 -3.30 -9.30 -2.09
N GLY A 246 -3.08 -8.17 -1.41
CA GLY A 246 -1.84 -7.42 -1.41
C GLY A 246 -0.71 -8.05 -0.58
N ASN A 247 -0.99 -9.06 0.24
CA ASN A 247 -0.02 -9.77 1.06
C ASN A 247 0.86 -8.82 1.89
N ILE A 248 0.26 -7.82 2.51
CA ILE A 248 0.93 -6.84 3.38
C ILE A 248 0.85 -7.31 4.83
N HIS A 249 1.93 -7.93 5.30
CA HIS A 249 2.04 -8.52 6.64
C HIS A 249 3.29 -7.98 7.34
N HIS A 250 3.11 -7.47 8.56
CA HIS A 250 4.18 -6.83 9.31
C HIS A 250 5.26 -7.83 9.71
N GLY A 251 6.53 -7.48 9.46
CA GLY A 251 7.67 -8.35 9.73
C GLY A 251 7.94 -9.39 8.64
N GLU A 252 7.04 -9.55 7.68
CA GLU A 252 7.20 -10.47 6.55
C GLU A 252 7.38 -9.73 5.22
N THR A 253 6.45 -8.83 4.88
CA THR A 253 6.43 -8.11 3.60
C THR A 253 6.31 -6.60 3.75
N THR A 254 5.94 -6.12 4.94
CA THR A 254 6.04 -4.71 5.33
C THR A 254 6.83 -4.54 6.63
N PHE A 255 7.56 -3.44 6.73
CA PHE A 255 8.60 -3.23 7.75
C PHE A 255 8.55 -1.83 8.37
N SER A 256 7.38 -1.18 8.35
CA SER A 256 7.14 0.11 8.99
C SER A 256 7.62 0.07 10.45
N THR A 257 8.47 1.00 10.86
CA THR A 257 9.02 1.03 12.22
C THR A 257 8.02 1.52 13.27
N LEU A 258 7.21 2.54 12.93
CA LEU A 258 6.18 3.11 13.79
C LEU A 258 4.77 2.71 13.34
N GLY A 259 4.59 2.48 12.03
CA GLY A 259 3.28 2.37 11.42
C GLY A 259 2.60 3.73 11.25
N ASN A 260 1.42 3.74 10.64
CA ASN A 260 0.62 4.95 10.47
C ASN A 260 -0.86 4.65 10.63
N ASN A 261 -1.50 5.27 11.62
CA ASN A 261 -2.89 4.99 11.96
C ASN A 261 -3.87 5.37 10.84
N LEU A 262 -3.47 6.24 9.89
CA LEU A 262 -4.27 6.55 8.72
C LEU A 262 -4.50 5.31 7.83
N GLN A 263 -3.65 4.28 7.89
CA GLN A 263 -3.82 3.08 7.05
C GLN A 263 -5.04 2.23 7.39
N TYR A 264 -5.70 2.42 8.54
CA TYR A 264 -6.94 1.70 8.86
C TYR A 264 -8.08 2.05 7.90
N ASN A 265 -8.18 3.32 7.49
CA ASN A 265 -9.19 3.80 6.53
C ASN A 265 -8.59 4.41 5.24
N ASN A 266 -7.30 4.70 5.22
CA ASN A 266 -6.60 5.35 4.10
C ASN A 266 -7.18 6.70 3.70
N LEU A 267 -7.62 7.48 4.70
CA LEU A 267 -8.16 8.84 4.57
C LEU A 267 -9.11 8.94 3.36
N CYS A 268 -10.16 8.13 3.36
CA CYS A 268 -11.09 8.05 2.24
C CYS A 268 -12.06 9.23 2.26
N ILE A 269 -11.85 10.15 1.32
CA ILE A 269 -12.59 11.41 1.21
C ILE A 269 -13.06 11.65 -0.22
N ALA A 270 -14.02 12.55 -0.37
CA ALA A 270 -14.59 12.98 -1.63
C ALA A 270 -14.44 14.51 -1.77
N GLU A 271 -14.29 15.04 -2.99
CA GLU A 271 -13.76 16.41 -3.15
C GLU A 271 -14.67 17.60 -2.74
N ASN A 272 -15.98 17.69 -2.88
CA ASN A 272 -16.72 18.98 -2.79
C ASN A 272 -16.39 19.96 -3.92
N GLU A 273 -16.56 19.44 -5.12
CA GLU A 273 -16.36 20.14 -6.38
C GLU A 273 -17.27 21.37 -6.51
N GLU A 274 -18.44 21.34 -5.84
CA GLU A 274 -19.45 22.38 -5.86
C GLU A 274 -19.10 23.61 -5.01
N ALA A 275 -18.12 23.48 -4.09
CA ALA A 275 -17.66 24.57 -3.21
C ALA A 275 -16.23 25.04 -3.53
N LEU A 276 -15.70 24.69 -4.70
CA LEU A 276 -14.39 25.18 -5.14
C LEU A 276 -14.44 26.68 -5.45
N PRO A 277 -13.38 27.46 -5.11
CA PRO A 277 -13.31 28.87 -5.46
C PRO A 277 -13.38 29.14 -6.96
N GLU A 278 -13.70 30.38 -7.34
CA GLU A 278 -13.72 30.78 -8.74
C GLU A 278 -12.37 30.49 -9.43
N GLY A 279 -12.43 29.90 -10.63
CA GLY A 279 -11.25 29.50 -11.40
C GLY A 279 -10.60 28.19 -10.96
N TRP A 280 -11.03 27.59 -9.84
CA TRP A 280 -10.56 26.26 -9.44
C TRP A 280 -11.37 25.18 -10.15
N GLN A 281 -10.65 24.21 -10.71
CA GLN A 281 -11.22 23.03 -11.35
C GLN A 281 -11.12 21.85 -10.37
N PRO A 282 -12.12 20.94 -10.36
CA PRO A 282 -12.02 19.67 -9.66
C PRO A 282 -10.71 18.95 -9.96
N TYR A 283 -10.17 18.23 -8.98
CA TYR A 283 -8.89 17.56 -9.08
C TYR A 283 -8.83 16.61 -10.28
N HIS A 284 -9.89 15.84 -10.53
CA HIS A 284 -9.95 14.94 -11.69
C HIS A 284 -9.92 15.70 -13.02
N VAL A 285 -10.61 16.84 -13.12
CA VAL A 285 -10.60 17.67 -14.34
C VAL A 285 -9.22 18.28 -14.58
N LYS A 286 -8.53 18.71 -13.51
CA LYS A 286 -7.12 19.14 -13.60
C LYS A 286 -6.18 18.04 -14.11
N ASN A 287 -6.56 16.77 -13.91
CA ASN A 287 -5.83 15.60 -14.38
C ASN A 287 -6.36 15.06 -15.73
N ASN A 288 -7.05 15.91 -16.52
CA ASN A 288 -7.55 15.63 -17.87
C ASN A 288 -8.70 14.60 -17.96
N PHE A 289 -9.43 14.38 -16.87
CA PHE A 289 -10.70 13.66 -16.91
C PHE A 289 -11.86 14.61 -17.24
N LYS A 290 -12.97 14.09 -17.76
CA LYS A 290 -14.16 14.90 -18.04
C LYS A 290 -14.89 15.23 -16.74
N PRO A 291 -15.63 16.35 -16.67
CA PRO A 291 -16.40 16.72 -15.47
C PRO A 291 -17.40 15.68 -14.97
N ASN A 292 -17.87 14.79 -15.85
CA ASN A 292 -18.82 13.73 -15.51
C ASN A 292 -18.14 12.37 -15.30
N ASP A 293 -16.81 12.30 -15.34
CA ASP A 293 -16.07 11.07 -15.07
C ASP A 293 -15.91 10.90 -13.55
N SER A 294 -16.43 9.78 -13.03
CA SER A 294 -16.14 9.36 -11.67
C SER A 294 -14.75 8.76 -11.59
N THR A 295 -13.90 9.30 -10.71
CA THR A 295 -12.49 8.86 -10.60
C THR A 295 -12.08 8.69 -9.14
N VAL A 296 -11.00 7.92 -8.96
CA VAL A 296 -10.33 7.77 -7.67
C VAL A 296 -8.84 8.06 -7.83
N THR A 297 -8.31 8.88 -6.94
CA THR A 297 -6.88 9.17 -6.84
C THR A 297 -6.35 8.61 -5.53
N ILE A 298 -5.23 7.87 -5.61
CA ILE A 298 -4.53 7.37 -4.42
C ILE A 298 -3.24 8.15 -4.22
N GLY A 299 -3.21 8.97 -3.17
CA GLY A 299 -2.00 9.60 -2.68
C GLY A 299 -1.24 8.66 -1.74
N THR A 300 0.09 8.70 -1.78
CA THR A 300 0.96 8.02 -0.81
C THR A 300 1.88 9.04 -0.14
N GLY A 301 2.08 8.93 1.17
CA GLY A 301 2.85 9.91 1.93
C GLY A 301 3.25 9.39 3.30
N TRP A 302 3.77 10.27 4.17
CA TRP A 302 4.24 9.90 5.51
C TRP A 302 3.53 10.65 6.63
N SER A 303 3.30 11.93 6.41
CA SER A 303 2.92 12.86 7.47
C SER A 303 1.58 13.49 7.15
N TYR A 304 0.75 13.58 8.18
CA TYR A 304 -0.45 14.41 8.20
C TYR A 304 -0.29 15.41 9.33
N ILE A 305 -0.47 16.69 9.02
CA ILE A 305 -0.46 17.76 10.01
C ILE A 305 -1.89 18.28 10.11
N SER A 306 -2.53 18.02 11.25
CA SER A 306 -3.79 18.70 11.58
C SER A 306 -3.44 20.11 12.05
N SER A 307 -3.79 21.09 11.22
CA SER A 307 -3.63 22.50 11.57
C SER A 307 -4.75 22.91 12.51
N VAL A 308 -4.41 23.46 13.68
CA VAL A 308 -5.37 24.23 14.53
C VAL A 308 -5.83 25.50 13.81
N GLY A 309 -5.08 25.93 12.79
CA GLY A 309 -5.09 27.24 12.13
C GLY A 309 -6.45 27.77 11.73
N GLU A 310 -7.18 28.29 12.73
CA GLU A 310 -8.20 29.29 12.55
C GLU A 310 -7.62 30.46 11.73
N MET A 311 -8.47 31.10 10.94
CA MET A 311 -8.04 32.24 10.13
C MET A 311 -7.52 33.35 11.05
N GLN A 312 -6.25 33.72 10.88
CA GLN A 312 -5.60 34.76 11.66
C GLN A 312 -5.58 36.07 10.85
N LYS A 313 -6.17 37.14 11.39
CA LYS A 313 -6.14 38.47 10.74
C LYS A 313 -4.70 38.95 10.44
N ALA A 314 -3.77 38.64 11.35
CA ALA A 314 -2.37 39.04 11.24
C ALA A 314 -1.53 38.12 10.34
N TYR A 315 -2.05 36.97 9.91
CA TYR A 315 -1.29 35.97 9.16
C TYR A 315 -2.15 35.31 8.07
N PRO A 316 -2.03 35.76 6.81
CA PRO A 316 -2.81 35.23 5.70
C PRO A 316 -2.68 33.71 5.51
N SER A 317 -3.78 33.06 5.10
CA SER A 317 -3.89 31.60 4.97
C SER A 317 -2.79 30.99 4.10
N HIS A 318 -2.41 31.63 2.99
CA HIS A 318 -1.36 31.14 2.10
C HIS A 318 0.04 31.11 2.74
N PHE A 319 0.34 31.99 3.71
CA PHE A 319 1.59 31.91 4.46
C PHE A 319 1.58 30.77 5.48
N LEU A 320 0.43 30.52 6.11
CA LEU A 320 0.27 29.38 6.99
C LEU A 320 0.44 28.06 6.21
N MET A 321 -0.18 27.96 5.03
CA MET A 321 -0.01 26.82 4.11
C MET A 321 1.46 26.61 3.74
N ARG A 322 2.18 27.68 3.38
CA ARG A 322 3.62 27.63 3.07
C ARG A 322 4.42 27.05 4.24
N ASP A 323 4.12 27.49 5.47
CA ASP A 323 4.88 27.06 6.65
C ASP A 323 4.61 25.60 7.03
N TYR A 324 3.36 25.13 6.88
CA TYR A 324 3.06 23.70 7.00
C TYR A 324 3.75 22.88 5.92
N MET A 325 3.74 23.35 4.66
CA MET A 325 4.39 22.65 3.56
C MET A 325 5.91 22.56 3.73
N ARG A 326 6.55 23.55 4.35
CA ARG A 326 7.98 23.47 4.73
C ARG A 326 8.28 22.43 5.79
N SER A 327 7.29 22.07 6.61
CA SER A 327 7.43 21.08 7.68
C SER A 327 7.24 19.64 7.19
N LEU A 328 6.65 19.45 6.01
CA LEU A 328 6.47 18.14 5.40
C LEU A 328 7.76 17.71 4.70
N SER A 329 8.40 16.66 5.20
CA SER A 329 9.49 15.97 4.50
C SER A 329 8.90 15.13 3.35
N ALA A 330 8.59 15.75 2.23
CA ALA A 330 8.01 15.05 1.08
C ALA A 330 9.10 14.59 0.09
N ILE A 331 9.04 13.33 -0.31
CA ILE A 331 9.60 12.88 -1.59
C ILE A 331 8.48 13.15 -2.61
N GLY A 332 8.35 14.40 -3.07
CA GLY A 332 7.31 14.82 -4.02
C GLY A 332 6.50 16.03 -3.57
N GLY A 333 5.22 16.07 -3.98
CA GLY A 333 4.28 17.14 -3.64
C GLY A 333 3.53 16.92 -2.32
N GLY A 334 2.83 17.95 -1.85
CA GLY A 334 1.93 17.87 -0.70
C GLY A 334 0.49 18.15 -1.10
N ALA A 335 -0.46 17.60 -0.34
CA ALA A 335 -1.88 17.93 -0.47
C ALA A 335 -2.30 18.83 0.70
N VAL A 336 -3.05 19.89 0.40
CA VAL A 336 -3.77 20.67 1.41
C VAL A 336 -5.23 20.30 1.32
N VAL A 337 -5.80 19.81 2.40
CA VAL A 337 -7.25 19.72 2.58
C VAL A 337 -7.65 20.93 3.41
N MET A 338 -8.57 21.74 2.88
CA MET A 338 -8.99 22.99 3.52
C MET A 338 -10.50 23.17 3.50
N ASP A 339 -10.99 23.92 4.48
CA ASP A 339 -12.38 24.36 4.49
C ASP A 339 -12.64 25.33 3.32
N PRO A 340 -13.76 25.20 2.59
CA PRO A 340 -14.08 26.09 1.48
C PRO A 340 -14.07 27.59 1.85
N THR A 341 -14.50 27.95 3.06
CA THR A 341 -14.51 29.35 3.53
C THR A 341 -13.09 29.92 3.70
N VAL A 342 -12.10 29.06 3.91
CA VAL A 342 -10.69 29.45 3.93
C VAL A 342 -10.14 29.53 2.51
N ALA A 343 -10.59 28.66 1.62
CA ALA A 343 -10.19 28.64 0.21
C ALA A 343 -10.62 29.91 -0.54
N GLU A 344 -11.79 30.46 -0.23
CA GLU A 344 -12.31 31.72 -0.80
C GLU A 344 -11.46 32.97 -0.46
N LEU A 345 -10.57 32.86 0.53
CA LEU A 345 -9.69 33.96 0.94
C LEU A 345 -8.36 34.01 0.14
N LEU A 346 -8.13 33.02 -0.73
CA LEU A 346 -6.93 32.89 -1.57
C LEU A 346 -7.15 33.54 -2.93
#